data_AF-A0A9E5CAA1-F1
#
_entry.id   AF-A0A9E5CAA1-F1
#
_cell.length_a   1.000
_cell.length_b   1.000
_cell.length_c   1.000
_cell.angle_alpha   90.00
_cell.angle_beta   90.00
_cell.angle_gamma   90.00
#
_symmetry.space_group_name_H-M   'P 1'
#
loop_
_entity.id
_entity.type
_entity.pdbx_description
1 polymer ?
#
loop_
_entity_poly.entity_id
_entity_poly.type
_entity_poly.pdbx_seq_one_letter_code
_entity_poly.pdbx_strand_id
1 'polypeptide(L)'
;MTFELLVNVLARGALGLFSALILSFLFWRVTGPLFSTSDLNLSWLFLVRASIVGGAAAVPTAFAWWNTQTSRRLQLMFFALILGTAVAGAWLVNEIRGVETHYALFGGVRRVPVFSGSHMFVSMMLGSVLGGNAVAAALYLYRALRYRET
;
A
#
# COMPACT_ATOMS: atom_id res chain seq x y z
N MET A 1 17.44 21.80 2.33
CA MET A 1 16.55 21.29 1.26
C MET A 1 16.31 22.43 0.29
N THR A 2 16.60 22.25 -1.00
CA THR A 2 16.39 23.29 -2.01
C THR A 2 14.91 23.36 -2.41
N PHE A 3 14.44 24.51 -2.89
CA PHE A 3 13.05 24.69 -3.33
C PHE A 3 12.68 23.71 -4.45
N GLU A 4 13.58 23.47 -5.41
CA GLU A 4 13.39 22.52 -6.51
C GLU A 4 13.19 21.08 -6.02
N LEU A 5 13.98 20.64 -5.04
CA LEU A 5 13.84 19.30 -4.46
C LEU A 5 12.48 19.14 -3.77
N LEU A 6 12.02 20.17 -3.06
CA LEU A 6 10.70 20.17 -2.42
C LEU A 6 9.58 20.05 -3.46
N VAL A 7 9.61 20.85 -4.51
CA VAL A 7 8.61 20.79 -5.59
C VAL A 7 8.59 19.41 -6.25
N ASN A 8 9.76 18.82 -6.52
CA ASN A 8 9.88 17.50 -7.14
C ASN A 8 9.32 16.39 -6.24
N VAL A 9 9.65 16.41 -4.94
CA VAL A 9 9.13 15.46 -3.95
C VAL A 9 7.60 15.57 -3.84
N LEU A 10 7.05 16.78 -3.81
CA LEU A 10 5.61 17.00 -3.73
C LEU A 10 4.89 16.54 -5.02
N ALA A 11 5.44 16.85 -6.20
CA ALA A 11 4.86 16.44 -7.47
C ALA A 11 4.84 14.91 -7.62
N ARG A 12 5.97 14.24 -7.31
CA ARG A 12 6.07 12.78 -7.32
C ARG A 12 5.18 12.14 -6.28
N GLY A 13 5.11 12.73 -5.08
CA GLY A 13 4.21 12.28 -4.02
C GLY A 13 2.74 12.36 -4.43
N ALA A 14 2.30 13.50 -4.97
CA ALA A 14 0.94 13.65 -5.48
C ALA A 14 0.64 12.63 -6.59
N LEU A 15 1.53 12.53 -7.59
CA LEU A 15 1.37 11.59 -8.69
C LEU A 15 1.30 10.14 -8.19
N GLY A 16 2.21 9.74 -7.31
CA GLY A 16 2.25 8.40 -6.71
C GLY A 16 1.01 8.07 -5.88
N LEU A 17 0.53 9.02 -5.07
CA LEU A 17 -0.69 8.84 -4.28
C LEU A 17 -1.93 8.69 -5.17
N PHE A 18 -2.16 9.63 -6.11
CA PHE A 18 -3.35 9.61 -6.96
C PHE A 18 -3.39 8.37 -7.86
N SER A 19 -2.27 8.05 -8.51
CA SER A 19 -2.21 6.88 -9.40
C SER A 19 -2.32 5.56 -8.63
N ALA A 20 -1.74 5.46 -7.44
CA ALA A 20 -1.90 4.28 -6.58
C ALA A 20 -3.34 4.09 -6.08
N LEU A 21 -4.05 5.17 -5.74
CA LEU A 21 -5.47 5.11 -5.38
C LEU A 21 -6.32 4.58 -6.55
N ILE A 22 -6.14 5.16 -7.74
CA ILE A 22 -6.90 4.78 -8.93
C ILE A 22 -6.64 3.32 -9.28
N LEU A 23 -5.37 2.90 -9.35
CA LEU A 23 -5.05 1.53 -9.75
C LEU A 23 -5.51 0.51 -8.70
N SER A 24 -5.37 0.81 -7.41
CA SER A 24 -5.88 -0.04 -6.33
C SER A 24 -7.39 -0.23 -6.41
N PHE A 25 -8.14 0.83 -6.70
CA PHE A 25 -9.59 0.77 -6.88
C PHE A 25 -9.99 -0.08 -8.09
N LEU A 26 -9.35 0.13 -9.24
CA LEU A 26 -9.61 -0.66 -10.44
C LEU A 26 -9.31 -2.14 -10.22
N PHE A 27 -8.16 -2.45 -9.62
CA PHE A 27 -7.78 -3.83 -9.33
C PHE A 27 -8.76 -4.49 -8.36
N TRP A 28 -9.14 -3.79 -7.29
CA TRP A 28 -10.14 -4.29 -6.36
C TRP A 28 -11.49 -4.55 -7.03
N ARG A 29 -11.92 -3.67 -7.94
CA ARG A 29 -13.21 -3.84 -8.64
C ARG A 29 -13.25 -5.11 -9.50
N VAL A 30 -12.12 -5.44 -10.14
CA VAL A 30 -11.98 -6.63 -11.00
C VAL A 30 -11.77 -7.90 -10.17
N THR A 31 -10.94 -7.83 -9.13
CA THR A 31 -10.52 -9.01 -8.35
C THR A 31 -11.44 -9.33 -7.18
N GLY A 32 -12.13 -8.34 -6.61
CA GLY A 32 -13.02 -8.50 -5.47
C GLY A 32 -14.08 -9.60 -5.64
N PRO A 33 -14.74 -9.73 -6.80
CA PRO A 33 -15.70 -10.82 -7.06
C PRO A 33 -15.07 -12.20 -7.21
N LEU A 34 -13.79 -12.29 -7.59
CA LEU A 34 -13.11 -13.55 -7.90
C LEU A 34 -12.67 -14.32 -6.65
N PHE A 35 -12.50 -13.64 -5.51
CA PHE A 35 -12.05 -14.24 -4.26
C PHE A 35 -13.20 -14.31 -3.24
N SER A 36 -14.06 -15.34 -3.43
CA SER A 36 -15.20 -15.66 -2.54
C SER A 36 -14.75 -16.32 -1.22
N THR A 37 -15.53 -16.08 -0.16
CA THR A 37 -15.20 -16.30 1.25
C THR A 37 -15.47 -17.72 1.78
N SER A 38 -15.79 -18.70 0.92
CA SER A 38 -16.33 -19.98 1.38
C SER A 38 -15.30 -20.95 1.97
N ASP A 39 -14.03 -20.91 1.55
CA ASP A 39 -13.10 -22.03 1.80
C ASP A 39 -11.71 -21.63 2.34
N LEU A 40 -11.46 -20.34 2.59
CA LEU A 40 -10.15 -19.85 3.05
C LEU A 40 -10.16 -19.46 4.53
N ASN A 41 -9.10 -19.83 5.25
CA ASN A 41 -8.82 -19.29 6.58
C ASN A 41 -8.78 -17.74 6.50
N LEU A 42 -9.40 -17.08 7.48
CA LEU A 42 -9.56 -15.63 7.54
C LEU A 42 -8.23 -14.87 7.38
N SER A 43 -7.16 -15.35 8.03
CA SER A 43 -5.82 -14.74 7.91
C SER A 43 -5.29 -14.81 6.47
N TRP A 44 -5.52 -15.92 5.78
CA TRP A 44 -5.10 -16.09 4.39
C TRP A 44 -5.91 -15.21 3.44
N LEU A 45 -7.23 -15.10 3.68
CA LEU A 45 -8.09 -14.17 2.94
C LEU A 45 -7.58 -12.73 3.05
N PHE A 46 -7.20 -12.28 4.25
CA PHE A 46 -6.65 -10.95 4.46
C PHE A 46 -5.31 -10.76 3.77
N LEU A 47 -4.41 -11.74 3.85
CA LEU A 47 -3.11 -11.67 3.17
C LEU A 47 -3.27 -11.57 1.64
N VAL A 48 -4.15 -12.38 1.05
CA VAL A 48 -4.43 -12.33 -0.39
C VAL A 48 -4.99 -10.97 -0.78
N ARG A 49 -5.97 -10.45 -0.04
CA ARG A 49 -6.57 -9.13 -0.33
C ARG A 49 -5.58 -7.98 -0.14
N ALA A 50 -4.72 -8.06 0.89
CA ALA A 50 -3.64 -7.10 1.11
C ALA A 50 -2.60 -7.15 0.00
N SER A 51 -2.31 -8.35 -0.52
CA SER A 51 -1.37 -8.54 -1.64
C SER A 51 -1.91 -7.95 -2.94
N ILE A 52 -3.20 -8.10 -3.21
CA ILE A 52 -3.89 -7.51 -4.37
C ILE A 52 -3.85 -5.99 -4.30
N VAL A 53 -4.33 -5.41 -3.19
CA VAL A 53 -4.42 -3.96 -3.04
C VAL A 53 -3.03 -3.33 -2.91
N GLY A 54 -2.14 -3.95 -2.14
CA GLY A 54 -0.75 -3.51 -1.98
C GLY A 54 0.06 -3.61 -3.26
N GLY A 55 -0.07 -4.72 -4.00
CA GLY A 55 0.57 -4.90 -5.30
C GLY A 55 0.10 -3.88 -6.33
N ALA A 56 -1.20 -3.63 -6.39
CA ALA A 56 -1.77 -2.60 -7.26
C ALA A 56 -1.28 -1.18 -6.89
N ALA A 57 -1.13 -0.86 -5.60
CA ALA A 57 -0.59 0.43 -5.17
C ALA A 57 0.91 0.58 -5.49
N ALA A 58 1.68 -0.51 -5.40
CA ALA A 58 3.12 -0.48 -5.52
C ALA A 58 3.62 -0.12 -6.93
N VAL A 59 2.95 -0.60 -7.97
CA VAL A 59 3.33 -0.37 -9.39
C VAL A 59 3.40 1.13 -9.74
N PRO A 60 2.30 1.91 -9.61
CA PRO A 60 2.31 3.33 -9.94
C PRO A 60 3.17 4.14 -8.97
N THR A 61 3.24 3.73 -7.70
CA THR A 61 4.14 4.35 -6.72
C THR A 61 5.60 4.22 -7.20
N ALA A 62 6.05 3.02 -7.52
CA ALA A 62 7.43 2.83 -7.97
C ALA A 62 7.74 3.58 -9.27
N PHE A 63 6.76 3.71 -10.17
CA PHE A 63 6.91 4.53 -11.38
C PHE A 63 7.03 6.03 -11.05
N ALA A 64 6.19 6.55 -10.15
CA ALA A 64 6.22 7.95 -9.71
C ALA A 64 7.58 8.33 -9.09
N TRP A 65 8.19 7.40 -8.36
CA TRP A 65 9.45 7.59 -7.65
C TRP A 65 10.67 7.04 -8.41
N TRP A 66 10.49 6.68 -9.69
CA TRP A 66 11.56 6.18 -10.54
C TRP A 66 12.62 7.26 -10.80
N ASN A 67 13.89 6.91 -10.65
CA ASN A 67 15.03 7.81 -10.90
C ASN A 67 15.97 7.17 -11.92
N THR A 68 16.08 7.75 -13.11
CA THR A 68 16.88 7.25 -14.24
C THR A 68 18.38 7.26 -13.99
N GLN A 69 18.88 8.04 -13.03
CA GLN A 69 20.30 8.08 -12.66
C GLN A 69 20.71 6.88 -11.79
N THR A 70 19.75 6.26 -11.10
CA THR A 70 20.00 5.13 -10.22
C THR A 70 20.18 3.84 -11.02
N SER A 71 21.15 3.01 -10.64
CA SER A 71 21.37 1.70 -11.27
C SER A 71 20.13 0.79 -11.23
N ARG A 72 19.93 -0.01 -12.29
CA ARG A 72 18.79 -0.92 -12.43
C ARG A 72 18.64 -1.89 -11.26
N ARG A 73 19.76 -2.41 -10.72
CA ARG A 73 19.74 -3.34 -9.57
C ARG A 73 19.17 -2.66 -8.33
N LEU A 74 19.58 -1.43 -8.05
CA LEU A 74 19.09 -0.68 -6.90
C LEU A 74 17.62 -0.27 -7.07
N GLN A 75 17.21 0.10 -8.28
CA GLN A 75 15.79 0.37 -8.60
C GLN A 75 14.89 -0.86 -8.35
N LEU A 76 15.34 -2.06 -8.74
CA LEU A 76 14.58 -3.29 -8.48
C LEU A 76 14.45 -3.57 -6.98
N MET A 77 15.50 -3.32 -6.19
CA MET A 77 15.43 -3.43 -4.73
C MET A 77 14.44 -2.43 -4.14
N PHE A 78 14.41 -1.19 -4.63
CA PHE A 78 13.42 -0.20 -4.20
C PHE A 78 12.00 -0.58 -4.58
N PHE A 79 11.80 -1.11 -5.80
CA PHE A 79 10.51 -1.66 -6.20
C PHE A 79 10.04 -2.75 -5.23
N ALA A 80 10.92 -3.70 -4.89
CA ALA A 80 10.62 -4.77 -3.94
C ALA A 80 10.28 -4.23 -2.55
N LEU A 81 10.98 -3.18 -2.07
CA LEU A 81 10.68 -2.53 -0.81
C LEU A 81 9.34 -1.79 -0.83
N ILE A 82 9.03 -1.06 -1.91
CA ILE A 82 7.74 -0.38 -2.09
C ILE A 82 6.62 -1.42 -2.11
N LEU A 83 6.80 -2.53 -2.82
CA LEU A 83 5.85 -3.63 -2.86
C LEU A 83 5.64 -4.24 -1.47
N GLY A 84 6.72 -4.64 -0.80
CA GLY A 84 6.65 -5.25 0.52
C GLY A 84 5.98 -4.33 1.55
N THR A 85 6.31 -3.03 1.52
CA THR A 85 5.75 -2.05 2.45
C THR A 85 4.31 -1.68 2.13
N ALA A 86 3.90 -1.63 0.86
CA ALA A 86 2.52 -1.44 0.47
C ALA A 86 1.64 -2.63 0.88
N VAL A 87 2.11 -3.86 0.67
CA VAL A 87 1.38 -5.08 1.09
C VAL A 87 1.32 -5.19 2.61
N ALA A 88 2.46 -5.00 3.30
CA ALA A 88 2.50 -5.01 4.75
C ALA A 88 1.64 -3.89 5.36
N GLY A 89 1.63 -2.69 4.77
CA GLY A 89 0.79 -1.58 5.19
C GLY A 89 -0.70 -1.90 5.06
N ALA A 90 -1.13 -2.48 3.93
CA ALA A 90 -2.51 -2.94 3.76
C ALA A 90 -2.89 -4.01 4.79
N TRP A 91 -2.01 -4.96 5.05
CA TRP A 91 -2.24 -6.04 6.01
C TRP A 91 -2.30 -5.52 7.45
N LEU A 92 -1.34 -4.70 7.87
CA LEU A 92 -1.20 -4.20 9.24
C LEU A 92 -2.38 -3.32 9.66
N VAL A 93 -2.90 -2.47 8.76
CA VAL A 93 -4.11 -1.68 9.03
C VAL A 93 -5.32 -2.58 9.29
N ASN A 94 -5.40 -3.72 8.61
CA ASN A 94 -6.46 -4.69 8.85
C ASN A 94 -6.22 -5.54 10.10
N GLU A 95 -4.98 -5.89 10.42
CA GLU A 95 -4.65 -6.64 11.63
C GLU A 95 -5.00 -5.83 12.89
N ILE A 96 -4.61 -4.54 12.94
CA ILE A 96 -4.96 -3.63 14.05
C ILE A 96 -6.47 -3.55 14.25
N ARG A 97 -7.24 -3.45 13.16
CA ARG A 97 -8.71 -3.44 13.24
C ARG A 97 -9.29 -4.82 13.58
N GLY A 98 -8.63 -5.88 13.14
CA GLY A 98 -8.92 -7.26 13.51
C GLY A 98 -8.82 -7.47 15.02
N VAL A 99 -7.84 -6.86 15.68
CA VAL A 99 -7.67 -6.88 17.15
C VAL A 99 -8.86 -6.20 17.85
N GLU A 100 -9.30 -5.02 17.40
CA GLU A 100 -10.49 -4.36 17.97
C GLU A 100 -11.75 -5.24 17.84
N THR A 101 -11.88 -5.98 16.73
CA THR A 101 -13.00 -6.90 16.54
C THR A 101 -12.87 -8.21 17.33
N HIS A 102 -11.65 -8.71 17.59
CA HIS A 102 -11.44 -9.85 18.48
C HIS A 102 -11.83 -9.52 19.91
N TYR A 103 -11.45 -8.33 20.42
CA TYR A 103 -11.88 -7.88 21.74
C TYR A 103 -13.40 -7.66 21.83
N ALA A 104 -14.06 -7.23 20.74
CA ALA A 104 -15.52 -7.17 20.67
C ALA A 104 -16.20 -8.56 20.66
N LEU A 105 -15.51 -9.62 20.21
CA LEU A 105 -16.00 -11.00 20.22
C LEU A 105 -16.00 -11.63 21.63
N PHE A 106 -15.02 -11.30 22.46
CA PHE A 106 -14.94 -11.77 23.86
C PHE A 106 -15.87 -10.99 24.82
N GLY A 107 -16.49 -9.91 24.35
CA GLY A 107 -17.48 -9.11 25.09
C GLY A 107 -18.94 -9.61 25.01
N GLY A 108 -19.19 -10.80 24.45
CA GLY A 108 -20.48 -11.48 24.55
C GLY A 108 -21.59 -10.99 23.60
N VAL A 109 -21.31 -10.10 22.65
CA VAL A 109 -22.30 -9.72 21.62
C VAL A 109 -21.86 -10.29 20.28
N ARG A 110 -22.50 -11.38 19.87
CA ARG A 110 -22.33 -12.04 18.57
C ARG A 110 -22.86 -11.14 17.45
N ARG A 111 -22.12 -10.10 17.08
CA ARG A 111 -22.35 -9.39 15.82
C ARG A 111 -21.59 -10.16 14.74
N VAL A 112 -22.33 -10.69 13.77
CA VAL A 112 -21.80 -11.18 12.49
C VAL A 112 -20.71 -10.19 12.04
N PRO A 113 -19.52 -10.64 11.60
CA PRO A 113 -18.54 -9.72 11.03
C PRO A 113 -19.13 -9.17 9.74
N VAL A 114 -19.93 -8.10 9.84
CA VAL A 114 -20.36 -7.31 8.69
C VAL A 114 -19.19 -6.42 8.33
N PHE A 115 -18.04 -7.03 8.03
CA PHE A 115 -16.98 -6.35 7.30
C PHE A 115 -17.55 -6.09 5.91
N SER A 116 -18.13 -4.91 5.72
CA SER A 116 -18.42 -4.44 4.39
C SER A 116 -17.12 -4.48 3.59
N GLY A 117 -17.10 -5.20 2.47
CA GLY A 117 -15.93 -5.30 1.61
C GLY A 117 -15.38 -3.92 1.20
N SER A 118 -16.24 -2.90 1.14
CA SER A 118 -15.84 -1.52 0.89
C SER A 118 -15.02 -0.90 2.02
N HIS A 119 -15.41 -1.11 3.28
CA HIS A 119 -14.67 -0.59 4.44
C HIS A 119 -13.30 -1.22 4.56
N MET A 120 -13.21 -2.54 4.32
CA MET A 120 -11.95 -3.25 4.30
C MET A 120 -11.05 -2.80 3.15
N PHE A 121 -11.63 -2.57 1.97
CA PHE A 121 -10.89 -2.04 0.83
C PHE A 121 -10.31 -0.65 1.14
N VAL A 122 -11.13 0.27 1.67
CA VAL A 122 -10.68 1.63 1.99
C VAL A 122 -9.52 1.61 2.99
N SER A 123 -9.58 0.76 4.02
CA SER A 123 -8.50 0.65 5.01
C SER A 123 -7.22 0.07 4.41
N MET A 124 -7.32 -1.02 3.65
CA MET A 124 -6.19 -1.62 2.95
C MET A 124 -5.55 -0.64 1.95
N MET A 125 -6.38 0.08 1.20
CA MET A 125 -5.94 1.06 0.21
C MET A 125 -5.20 2.23 0.88
N LEU A 126 -5.71 2.76 2.00
CA LEU A 126 -5.01 3.80 2.74
C LEU A 126 -3.65 3.31 3.25
N GLY A 127 -3.62 2.11 3.85
CA GLY A 127 -2.39 1.50 4.35
C GLY A 127 -1.35 1.27 3.25
N SER A 128 -1.77 0.73 2.11
CA SER A 128 -0.85 0.46 0.99
C SER A 128 -0.32 1.72 0.34
N VAL A 129 -1.21 2.67 0.04
CA VAL A 129 -0.87 3.89 -0.69
C VAL A 129 0.06 4.77 0.15
N LEU A 130 -0.24 4.94 1.44
CA LEU A 130 0.61 5.73 2.35
C LEU A 130 1.93 5.01 2.63
N GLY A 131 1.90 3.71 2.93
CA GLY A 131 3.10 2.93 3.23
C GLY A 131 4.09 2.92 2.07
N GLY A 132 3.62 2.58 0.86
CA GLY A 132 4.44 2.55 -0.34
C GLY A 132 5.02 3.92 -0.68
N ASN A 133 4.21 4.98 -0.66
CA ASN A 133 4.68 6.34 -0.98
C ASN A 133 5.64 6.89 0.08
N ALA A 134 5.42 6.63 1.36
CA ALA A 134 6.31 7.08 2.43
C ALA A 134 7.72 6.47 2.28
N VAL A 135 7.81 5.17 2.03
CA VAL A 135 9.08 4.48 1.82
C VAL A 135 9.76 4.97 0.54
N ALA A 136 9.00 5.14 -0.54
CA ALA A 136 9.52 5.65 -1.80
C ALA A 136 10.09 7.08 -1.65
N ALA A 137 9.36 7.95 -0.95
CA ALA A 137 9.80 9.31 -0.63
C ALA A 137 11.06 9.32 0.23
N ALA A 138 11.11 8.47 1.27
CA ALA A 138 12.29 8.35 2.13
C ALA A 138 13.53 7.89 1.35
N LEU A 139 13.39 6.88 0.49
CA LEU A 139 14.48 6.38 -0.35
C LEU A 139 14.93 7.41 -1.40
N TYR A 140 14.00 8.19 -1.95
CA TYR A 140 14.32 9.27 -2.88
C TYR A 140 15.07 10.41 -2.17
N LEU A 141 14.57 10.88 -1.02
CA LEU A 141 15.22 11.91 -0.21
C LEU A 141 16.61 11.48 0.27
N TYR A 142 16.75 10.23 0.73
CA TYR A 142 18.04 9.68 1.13
C TYR A 142 19.06 9.77 -0.01
N ARG A 143 18.65 9.43 -1.24
CA ARG A 143 19.52 9.52 -2.42
C ARG A 143 19.85 10.95 -2.81
N ALA A 144 18.86 11.82 -2.83
CA ALA A 144 19.06 13.24 -3.12
C ALA A 144 20.02 13.90 -2.13
N LEU A 145 19.96 13.54 -0.85
CA LEU A 145 20.83 14.10 0.18
C LEU A 145 22.23 13.48 0.19
N ARG A 146 22.33 12.14 0.08
CA ARG A 146 23.61 11.42 0.23
C ARG A 146 24.42 11.36 -1.06
N TYR A 147 23.75 11.11 -2.18
CA TYR A 147 24.39 10.87 -3.48
C TYR A 147 24.17 12.01 -4.48
N ARG A 148 23.37 13.03 -4.11
CA ARG A 148 23.01 14.17 -4.98
C ARG A 148 22.32 13.74 -6.29
N GLU A 149 21.66 12.59 -6.27
CA GLU A 149 20.81 12.11 -7.37
C GLU A 149 19.42 12.77 -7.25
N THR A 150 19.02 13.55 -8.25
CA THR A 150 17.70 14.24 -8.32
C THR A 150 16.80 13.64 -9.38
#